data_AF-A0A7S2PQA9-F1
#
_entry.id   AF-A0A7S2PQA9-F1
#
_cell.length_a   1.000
_cell.length_b   1.000
_cell.length_c   1.000
_cell.angle_alpha   90.00
_cell.angle_beta   90.00
_cell.angle_gamma   90.00
#
_symmetry.space_group_name_H-M   'P 1'
#
loop_
_entity.id
_entity.type
_entity.pdbx_description
1 polymer ?
#
loop_
_entity_poly.entity_id
_entity_poly.type
_entity_poly.pdbx_seq_one_letter_code
_entity_poly.pdbx_strand_id
1 'polypeptide(L)'
;MAPPRPPGGRTFATARRDPERPKLPATSWIRYLQHCRKEKADLKHSEVMKIAASTWKSMGESDRAPFVRPYEAEKAIYEKAFQKYKESGKLAAWKRDPAKPLKPMTGFMRFAQEVRKANPQMKMTEHTKTAGQKWKALTAQQKAPYEEPAAKEFAAWKDKMAQYKASGQAAAWKEKVGPSKAESKAEKAKAAKAKAKAKEQLAKAKEKLKAKLAKEKEAAAKQKAKEKKDKEKLAKQKALAKEKEKKKLALERARQAKAKLAEKKQAAKEKSVKDKLAKDKVAAKQKAKAKPSKATAMPASRKAATSAPAA
;
A
#
# COMPACT_ATOMS: atom_id res chain seq x y z
N MET A 1 33.01 1.05 9.87
CA MET A 1 33.22 -0.01 8.86
C MET A 1 31.86 -0.44 8.33
N ALA A 2 31.56 -0.20 7.05
CA ALA A 2 30.32 -0.68 6.45
C ALA A 2 30.39 -2.21 6.26
N PRO A 3 29.32 -2.98 6.56
CA PRO A 3 29.36 -4.43 6.43
C PRO A 3 29.58 -4.86 4.96
N PRO A 4 30.29 -5.97 4.71
CA PRO A 4 30.55 -6.45 3.37
C PRO A 4 29.23 -6.80 2.67
N ARG A 5 29.07 -6.30 1.44
CA ARG A 5 27.92 -6.64 0.59
C ARG A 5 27.91 -8.16 0.33
N PRO A 6 26.75 -8.83 0.44
CA PRO A 6 26.65 -10.25 0.12
C PRO A 6 27.06 -10.50 -1.35
N PRO A 7 27.62 -11.68 -1.69
CA PRO A 7 28.05 -12.04 -3.05
C PRO A 7 26.83 -12.36 -3.94
N GLY A 8 25.92 -11.40 -4.07
CA GLY A 8 24.79 -11.44 -5.00
C GLY A 8 25.13 -10.65 -6.26
N GLY A 9 26.17 -11.06 -7.00
CA GLY A 9 26.42 -10.52 -8.33
C GLY A 9 25.18 -10.73 -9.20
N ARG A 10 24.68 -9.67 -9.84
CA ARG A 10 23.65 -9.78 -10.90
C ARG A 10 24.23 -10.63 -12.02
N THR A 11 23.99 -11.93 -11.97
CA THR A 11 24.29 -12.80 -13.10
C THR A 11 23.22 -12.53 -14.15
N PHE A 12 23.63 -12.01 -15.31
CA PHE A 12 22.76 -11.88 -16.49
C PHE A 12 22.30 -13.24 -17.05
N ALA A 13 22.82 -14.35 -16.49
CA ALA A 13 22.42 -15.69 -16.84
C ALA A 13 21.05 -16.01 -16.23
N THR A 14 20.03 -16.00 -17.07
CA THR A 14 18.65 -16.37 -16.71
C THR A 14 18.45 -17.87 -16.47
N ALA A 15 19.46 -18.70 -16.73
CA ALA A 15 19.43 -20.15 -16.56
C ALA A 15 20.73 -20.64 -15.89
N ARG A 16 20.61 -21.67 -15.04
CA ARG A 16 21.77 -22.37 -14.46
C ARG A 16 22.56 -23.01 -15.60
N ARG A 17 23.88 -22.78 -15.62
CA ARG A 17 24.80 -23.48 -16.52
C ARG A 17 25.37 -24.67 -15.75
N ASP A 18 25.63 -25.77 -16.46
CA ASP A 18 26.29 -26.93 -15.88
C ASP A 18 27.61 -26.52 -15.22
N PRO A 19 27.81 -26.79 -13.92
CA PRO A 19 29.08 -26.51 -13.24
C PRO A 19 30.27 -27.24 -13.86
N GLU A 20 30.06 -28.44 -14.43
CA GLU A 20 31.12 -29.25 -15.04
C GLU A 20 31.47 -28.82 -16.46
N ARG A 21 30.70 -27.89 -17.04
CA ARG A 21 30.99 -27.39 -18.38
C ARG A 21 32.28 -26.57 -18.35
N PRO A 22 33.30 -26.92 -19.17
CA PRO A 22 34.50 -26.11 -19.30
C PRO A 22 34.16 -24.64 -19.57
N LYS A 23 34.88 -23.72 -18.92
CA LYS A 23 34.70 -22.27 -19.11
C LYS A 23 35.53 -21.81 -20.28
N LEU A 24 34.98 -20.91 -21.09
CA LEU A 24 35.73 -20.31 -22.18
C LEU A 24 36.90 -19.49 -21.60
N PRO A 25 38.09 -19.58 -22.21
CA PRO A 25 39.22 -18.76 -21.81
C PRO A 25 38.96 -17.28 -22.11
N ALA A 26 39.63 -16.40 -21.37
CA ALA A 26 39.55 -14.96 -21.61
C ALA A 26 40.11 -14.64 -23.00
N THR A 27 39.31 -13.96 -23.83
CA THR A 27 39.73 -13.56 -25.18
C THR A 27 40.93 -12.62 -25.13
N SER A 28 41.69 -12.56 -26.22
CA SER A 28 42.85 -11.66 -26.36
C SER A 28 42.53 -10.20 -25.99
N TRP A 29 41.37 -9.69 -26.42
CA TRP A 29 40.87 -8.37 -26.03
C TRP A 29 40.57 -8.23 -24.53
N ILE A 30 39.97 -9.23 -23.88
CA ILE A 30 39.70 -9.18 -22.43
C ILE A 30 41.01 -9.19 -21.64
N ARG A 31 42.01 -9.94 -22.10
CA ARG A 31 43.36 -9.95 -21.51
C ARG A 31 44.02 -8.59 -21.64
N TYR A 32 43.91 -7.97 -22.80
CA TYR A 32 44.39 -6.60 -23.01
C TYR A 32 43.65 -5.59 -22.13
N LEU A 33 42.32 -5.68 -22.02
CA LEU A 33 41.55 -4.84 -21.10
C LEU A 33 41.99 -5.02 -19.64
N GLN A 34 42.29 -6.24 -19.21
CA GLN A 34 42.81 -6.50 -17.87
C GLN A 34 44.18 -5.85 -17.67
N HIS A 35 45.05 -5.92 -18.68
CA HIS A 35 46.35 -5.24 -18.67
C HIS A 35 46.17 -3.72 -18.58
N CYS A 36 45.35 -3.11 -19.44
CA CYS A 36 45.07 -1.67 -19.39
C CYS A 36 44.42 -1.21 -18.08
N ARG A 37 43.59 -2.04 -17.43
CA ARG A 37 43.01 -1.72 -16.11
C ARG A 37 44.05 -1.72 -14.99
N LYS A 38 45.09 -2.56 -15.10
CA LYS A 38 46.19 -2.59 -14.11
C LYS A 38 47.11 -1.38 -14.29
N GLU A 39 47.46 -1.07 -15.53
CA GLU A 39 48.28 0.10 -15.90
C GLU A 39 47.59 1.43 -15.58
N LYS A 40 46.27 1.50 -15.78
CA LYS A 40 45.45 2.69 -15.55
C LYS A 40 44.46 2.45 -14.41
N ALA A 41 44.97 2.05 -13.25
CA ALA A 41 44.17 1.75 -12.06
C ALA A 41 43.45 2.99 -11.48
N ASP A 42 44.01 4.19 -11.69
CA ASP A 42 43.49 5.44 -11.16
C ASP A 42 42.31 6.01 -11.97
N LEU A 43 42.16 5.59 -13.23
CA LEU A 43 41.12 6.07 -14.12
C LEU A 43 39.82 5.29 -13.94
N LYS A 44 38.68 5.98 -14.19
CA LYS A 44 37.37 5.33 -14.11
C LYS A 44 37.29 4.21 -15.15
N HIS A 45 36.71 3.06 -14.77
CA HIS A 45 36.63 1.89 -15.65
C HIS A 45 36.05 2.19 -17.06
N SER A 46 35.09 3.11 -17.16
CA SER A 46 34.51 3.55 -18.43
C SER A 46 35.50 4.26 -19.36
N GLU A 47 36.46 4.99 -18.81
CA GLU A 47 37.48 5.72 -19.57
C GLU A 47 38.58 4.79 -20.04
N VAL A 48 39.06 3.90 -19.16
CA VAL A 48 39.99 2.82 -19.52
C VAL A 48 39.46 1.99 -20.68
N MET A 49 38.16 1.67 -20.69
CA MET A 49 37.54 0.91 -21.78
C MET A 49 37.53 1.65 -23.11
N LYS A 50 37.28 2.98 -23.12
CA LYS A 50 37.31 3.80 -24.34
C LYS A 50 38.73 3.92 -24.89
N ILE A 51 39.71 4.22 -24.03
CA ILE A 51 41.11 4.36 -24.41
C ILE A 51 41.64 3.04 -24.96
N ALA A 52 41.45 1.94 -24.23
CA ALA A 52 41.88 0.62 -24.67
C ALA A 52 41.24 0.22 -26.01
N ALA A 53 39.98 0.59 -26.27
CA ALA A 53 39.30 0.23 -27.52
C ALA A 53 39.92 0.98 -28.71
N SER A 54 40.23 2.27 -28.51
CA SER A 54 40.95 3.09 -29.47
C SER A 54 42.35 2.52 -29.74
N THR A 55 43.11 2.24 -28.68
CA THR A 55 44.47 1.68 -28.80
C THR A 55 44.45 0.31 -29.45
N TRP A 56 43.55 -0.59 -29.07
CA TRP A 56 43.45 -1.91 -29.70
C TRP A 56 43.13 -1.84 -31.18
N LYS A 57 42.25 -0.93 -31.61
CA LYS A 57 41.95 -0.74 -33.04
C LYS A 57 43.18 -0.26 -33.83
N SER A 58 43.99 0.62 -33.24
CA SER A 58 45.21 1.15 -33.87
C SER A 58 46.45 0.25 -33.71
N MET A 59 46.45 -0.71 -32.76
CA MET A 59 47.55 -1.65 -32.57
C MET A 59 47.65 -2.63 -33.74
N GLY A 60 48.89 -2.90 -34.18
CA GLY A 60 49.18 -3.90 -35.21
C GLY A 60 49.04 -5.34 -34.71
N GLU A 61 49.13 -6.31 -35.60
CA GLU A 61 49.07 -7.73 -35.25
C GLU A 61 50.24 -8.16 -34.33
N SER A 62 51.41 -7.54 -34.51
CA SER A 62 52.59 -7.74 -33.66
C SER A 62 52.34 -7.33 -32.20
N ASP A 63 51.76 -6.15 -31.97
CA ASP A 63 51.47 -5.65 -30.61
C ASP A 63 50.35 -6.44 -29.92
N ARG A 64 49.45 -7.03 -30.72
CA ARG A 64 48.39 -7.92 -30.22
C ARG A 64 48.88 -9.33 -29.97
N ALA A 65 49.99 -9.77 -30.58
CA ALA A 65 50.50 -11.13 -30.49
C ALA A 65 50.71 -11.65 -29.05
N PRO A 66 51.24 -10.86 -28.09
CA PRO A 66 51.37 -11.27 -26.69
C PRO A 66 50.03 -11.60 -26.01
N PHE A 67 48.93 -11.03 -26.51
CA PHE A 67 47.58 -11.29 -25.99
C PHE A 67 46.84 -12.37 -26.77
N VAL A 68 47.16 -12.55 -28.06
CA VAL A 68 46.55 -13.54 -28.96
C VAL A 68 47.12 -14.93 -28.72
N ARG A 69 48.44 -15.09 -28.66
CA ARG A 69 49.12 -16.39 -28.44
C ARG A 69 48.62 -17.15 -27.20
N PRO A 70 48.56 -16.55 -25.99
CA PRO A 70 48.04 -17.26 -24.82
C PRO A 70 46.55 -17.61 -24.94
N TYR A 71 45.76 -16.76 -25.63
CA TYR A 71 44.35 -17.07 -25.88
C TYR A 71 44.18 -18.29 -26.80
N GLU A 72 44.97 -18.39 -27.87
CA GLU A 72 44.90 -19.52 -28.80
C GLU A 72 45.32 -20.83 -28.13
N ALA A 73 46.40 -20.81 -27.35
CA ALA A 73 46.86 -21.96 -26.58
C ALA A 73 45.77 -22.44 -25.59
N GLU A 74 45.19 -21.53 -24.81
CA GLU A 74 44.11 -21.88 -23.88
C GLU A 74 42.82 -22.30 -24.60
N LYS A 75 42.52 -21.71 -25.75
CA LYS A 75 41.37 -22.09 -26.59
C LYS A 75 41.51 -23.51 -27.10
N ALA A 76 42.71 -23.93 -27.49
CA ALA A 76 42.97 -25.31 -27.90
C ALA A 76 42.76 -26.31 -26.75
N ILE A 77 43.20 -25.96 -25.53
CA ILE A 77 42.96 -26.77 -24.33
C ILE A 77 41.46 -26.84 -24.02
N TYR A 78 40.77 -25.69 -24.07
CA TYR A 78 39.33 -25.60 -23.88
C TYR A 78 38.58 -26.46 -24.89
N GLU A 79 38.93 -26.41 -26.18
CA GLU A 79 38.24 -27.17 -27.21
C GLU A 79 38.38 -28.68 -26.95
N LYS A 80 39.59 -29.15 -26.62
CA LYS A 80 39.82 -30.54 -26.22
C LYS A 80 39.01 -30.93 -24.98
N ALA A 81 39.00 -30.09 -23.95
CA ALA A 81 38.21 -30.33 -22.73
C ALA A 81 36.70 -30.32 -23.01
N PHE A 82 36.24 -29.44 -23.90
CA PHE A 82 34.84 -29.30 -24.29
C PHE A 82 34.37 -30.48 -25.15
N GLN A 83 35.21 -31.00 -26.06
CA GLN A 83 34.91 -32.23 -26.79
C GLN A 83 34.79 -33.43 -25.85
N LYS A 84 35.73 -33.62 -24.91
CA LYS A 84 35.61 -34.66 -23.87
C LYS A 84 34.32 -34.53 -23.05
N TYR A 85 33.95 -33.30 -22.69
CA TYR A 85 32.69 -33.03 -21.99
C TYR A 85 31.45 -33.36 -22.86
N LYS A 86 31.51 -33.13 -24.17
CA LYS A 86 30.43 -33.51 -25.11
C LYS A 86 30.34 -35.02 -25.28
N GLU A 87 31.46 -35.70 -25.44
CA GLU A 87 31.55 -37.17 -25.58
C GLU A 87 31.11 -37.91 -24.31
N SER A 88 31.41 -37.35 -23.13
CA SER A 88 30.95 -37.90 -21.84
C SER A 88 29.42 -37.92 -21.67
N GLY A 89 28.66 -37.35 -22.61
CA GLY A 89 27.20 -37.28 -22.56
C GLY A 89 26.66 -36.29 -21.53
N LYS A 90 27.51 -35.67 -20.70
CA LYS A 90 27.13 -34.68 -19.67
C LYS A 90 26.39 -33.49 -20.27
N LEU A 91 26.86 -32.97 -21.42
CA LEU A 91 26.16 -31.91 -22.16
C LEU A 91 24.73 -32.35 -22.57
N ALA A 92 24.59 -33.60 -23.02
CA ALA A 92 23.29 -34.14 -23.43
C ALA A 92 22.37 -34.35 -22.21
N ALA A 93 22.90 -34.87 -21.11
CA ALA A 93 22.20 -35.06 -19.84
C ALA A 93 21.78 -33.74 -19.18
N TRP A 94 22.56 -32.66 -19.39
CA TRP A 94 22.19 -31.32 -18.96
C TRP A 94 21.07 -30.71 -19.83
N LYS A 95 21.10 -30.98 -21.14
CA LYS A 95 20.10 -30.46 -22.08
C LYS A 95 18.77 -31.19 -21.98
N ARG A 96 18.80 -32.49 -21.75
CA ARG A 96 17.63 -33.35 -21.61
C ARG A 96 17.90 -34.38 -20.54
N ASP A 97 16.93 -34.60 -19.66
CA ASP A 97 17.03 -35.64 -18.65
C ASP A 97 17.33 -37.01 -19.29
N PRO A 98 18.43 -37.68 -18.88
CA PRO A 98 18.77 -39.02 -19.35
C PRO A 98 17.72 -40.07 -18.92
N ALA A 99 17.10 -39.93 -17.75
CA ALA A 99 16.09 -40.85 -17.24
C ALA A 99 14.71 -40.63 -17.88
N LYS A 100 14.48 -39.49 -18.55
CA LYS A 100 13.22 -39.22 -19.23
C LYS A 100 13.06 -40.15 -20.45
N PRO A 101 12.01 -41.01 -20.47
CA PRO A 101 11.75 -41.88 -21.61
C PRO A 101 11.53 -41.07 -22.89
N LEU A 102 12.20 -41.46 -23.97
CA LEU A 102 12.06 -40.79 -25.25
C LEU A 102 10.72 -41.17 -25.89
N LYS A 103 10.00 -40.17 -26.43
CA LYS A 103 8.72 -40.43 -27.09
C LYS A 103 8.95 -41.30 -28.33
N PRO A 104 8.21 -42.41 -28.51
CA PRO A 104 8.40 -43.31 -29.63
C PRO A 104 8.00 -42.64 -30.94
N MET A 105 8.51 -43.19 -32.04
CA MET A 105 8.18 -42.71 -33.38
C MET A 105 6.72 -43.03 -33.70
N THR A 106 5.99 -42.02 -34.19
CA THR A 106 4.63 -42.19 -34.69
C THR A 106 4.61 -43.01 -35.98
N GLY A 107 3.45 -43.58 -36.36
CA GLY A 107 3.30 -44.33 -37.60
C GLY A 107 3.73 -43.51 -38.83
N PHE A 108 3.33 -42.24 -38.89
CA PHE A 108 3.81 -41.32 -39.92
C PHE A 108 5.33 -41.14 -39.92
N MET A 109 5.97 -41.04 -38.76
CA MET A 109 7.43 -40.89 -38.68
C MET A 109 8.17 -42.15 -39.15
N ARG A 110 7.62 -43.34 -38.92
CA ARG A 110 8.14 -44.60 -39.45
C ARG A 110 8.04 -44.62 -40.98
N PHE A 111 6.85 -44.33 -41.51
CA PHE A 111 6.63 -44.19 -42.94
C PHE A 111 7.55 -43.13 -43.58
N ALA A 112 7.70 -41.97 -42.94
CA ALA A 112 8.57 -40.91 -43.41
C ALA A 112 10.06 -41.33 -43.40
N GLN A 113 10.50 -42.19 -42.49
CA GLN A 113 11.87 -42.75 -42.53
C GLN A 113 12.05 -43.69 -43.72
N GLU A 114 11.06 -44.52 -44.03
CA GLU A 114 11.12 -45.43 -45.18
C GLU A 114 11.12 -44.68 -46.50
N VAL A 115 10.24 -43.67 -46.64
CA VAL A 115 10.24 -42.79 -47.82
C VAL A 115 11.58 -42.06 -47.96
N ARG A 116 12.27 -41.77 -46.83
CA ARG A 116 13.58 -41.09 -46.84
C ARG A 116 14.66 -42.03 -47.34
N LYS A 117 14.65 -43.28 -46.87
CA LYS A 117 15.58 -44.33 -47.32
C LYS A 117 15.39 -44.63 -48.80
N ALA A 118 14.15 -44.61 -49.28
CA ALA A 118 13.83 -44.79 -50.70
C ALA A 118 14.21 -43.59 -51.56
N ASN A 119 14.40 -42.39 -50.97
CA ASN A 119 14.74 -41.16 -51.70
C ASN A 119 15.87 -40.38 -51.00
N PRO A 120 17.09 -40.93 -50.92
CA PRO A 120 18.18 -40.36 -50.12
C PRO A 120 18.76 -39.06 -50.72
N GLN A 121 18.56 -38.81 -52.01
CA GLN A 121 19.08 -37.63 -52.73
C GLN A 121 18.20 -36.37 -52.61
N MET A 122 16.94 -36.50 -52.16
CA MET A 122 16.03 -35.36 -52.03
C MET A 122 16.37 -34.48 -50.82
N LYS A 123 16.09 -33.17 -50.92
CA LYS A 123 16.23 -32.25 -49.80
C LYS A 123 15.22 -32.62 -48.70
N MET A 124 15.61 -32.49 -47.44
CA MET A 124 14.76 -32.84 -46.28
C MET A 124 13.37 -32.16 -46.29
N THR A 125 13.30 -30.94 -46.83
CA THR A 125 12.06 -30.17 -46.98
C THR A 125 11.11 -30.77 -48.01
N GLU A 126 11.63 -31.21 -49.17
CA GLU A 126 10.88 -31.90 -50.21
C GLU A 126 10.45 -33.28 -49.73
N HIS A 127 11.36 -34.00 -49.08
CA HIS A 127 11.09 -35.30 -48.47
C HIS A 127 9.89 -35.24 -47.50
N THR A 128 9.87 -34.24 -46.61
CA THR A 128 8.76 -34.09 -45.64
C THR A 128 7.43 -33.78 -46.35
N LYS A 129 7.45 -32.99 -47.42
CA LYS A 129 6.26 -32.69 -48.23
C LYS A 129 5.75 -33.94 -48.95
N THR A 130 6.63 -34.66 -49.63
CA THR A 130 6.31 -35.89 -50.36
C THR A 130 5.81 -36.98 -49.43
N ALA A 131 6.46 -37.18 -48.28
CA ALA A 131 6.00 -38.13 -47.26
C ALA A 131 4.62 -37.74 -46.71
N GLY A 132 4.37 -36.44 -46.46
CA GLY A 132 3.08 -35.94 -46.01
C GLY A 132 1.95 -36.14 -47.04
N GLN A 133 2.22 -35.90 -48.31
CA GLN A 133 1.27 -36.14 -49.40
C GLN A 133 0.98 -37.63 -49.56
N LYS A 134 2.01 -38.47 -49.62
CA LYS A 134 1.86 -39.93 -49.71
C LYS A 134 1.08 -40.47 -48.51
N TRP A 135 1.39 -40.04 -47.29
CA TRP A 135 0.67 -40.46 -46.09
C TRP A 135 -0.81 -40.07 -46.12
N LYS A 136 -1.16 -38.89 -46.64
CA LYS A 136 -2.56 -38.49 -46.80
C LYS A 136 -3.29 -39.37 -47.84
N ALA A 137 -2.61 -39.77 -48.91
CA ALA A 137 -3.16 -40.64 -49.94
C ALA A 137 -3.31 -42.11 -49.51
N LEU A 138 -2.55 -42.57 -48.50
CA LEU A 138 -2.67 -43.94 -47.97
C LEU A 138 -4.02 -44.17 -47.28
N THR A 139 -4.60 -45.35 -47.51
CA THR A 139 -5.83 -45.80 -46.82
C THR A 139 -5.55 -46.23 -45.38
N ALA A 140 -6.60 -46.38 -44.56
CA ALA A 140 -6.46 -46.84 -43.18
C ALA A 140 -5.77 -48.21 -43.08
N GLN A 141 -6.04 -49.12 -44.03
CA GLN A 141 -5.41 -50.44 -44.09
C GLN A 141 -3.90 -50.36 -44.39
N GLN A 142 -3.48 -49.42 -45.23
CA GLN A 142 -2.05 -49.21 -45.52
C GLN A 142 -1.32 -48.48 -44.37
N LYS A 143 -2.05 -47.75 -43.53
CA LYS A 143 -1.52 -47.08 -42.33
C LYS A 143 -1.43 -48.02 -41.13
N ALA A 144 -2.32 -49.01 -41.04
CA ALA A 144 -2.38 -50.00 -39.96
C ALA A 144 -1.00 -50.60 -39.58
N PRO A 145 -0.17 -51.10 -40.51
CA PRO A 145 1.14 -51.68 -40.15
C PRO A 145 2.13 -50.66 -39.55
N TYR A 146 1.91 -49.36 -39.75
CA TYR A 146 2.73 -48.30 -39.16
C TYR A 146 2.13 -47.76 -37.85
N GLU A 147 0.80 -47.67 -37.76
CA GLU A 147 0.09 -47.12 -36.61
C GLU A 147 0.00 -48.11 -35.45
N GLU A 148 -0.21 -49.40 -35.70
CA GLU A 148 -0.27 -50.43 -34.65
C GLU A 148 1.02 -50.54 -33.81
N PRO A 149 2.23 -50.70 -34.40
CA PRO A 149 3.45 -50.74 -33.61
C PRO A 149 3.72 -49.40 -32.92
N ALA A 150 3.37 -48.27 -33.55
CA ALA A 150 3.51 -46.95 -32.94
C ALA A 150 2.57 -46.77 -31.74
N ALA A 151 1.35 -47.30 -31.80
CA ALA A 151 0.39 -47.26 -30.70
C ALA A 151 0.85 -48.12 -29.53
N LYS A 152 1.34 -49.35 -29.80
CA LYS A 152 1.91 -50.24 -28.78
C LYS A 152 3.10 -49.60 -28.06
N GLU A 153 4.05 -49.05 -28.81
CA GLU A 153 5.19 -48.35 -28.21
C GLU A 153 4.78 -47.09 -27.45
N PHE A 154 3.76 -46.35 -27.95
CA PHE A 154 3.25 -45.16 -27.28
C PHE A 154 2.58 -45.48 -25.94
N ALA A 155 1.83 -46.60 -25.87
CA ALA A 155 1.29 -47.10 -24.61
C ALA A 155 2.41 -47.44 -23.62
N ALA A 156 3.40 -48.23 -24.04
CA ALA A 156 4.55 -48.57 -23.20
C ALA A 156 5.36 -47.33 -22.78
N TRP A 157 5.50 -46.34 -23.65
CA TRP A 157 6.12 -45.06 -23.30
C TRP A 157 5.32 -44.29 -22.26
N LYS A 158 3.98 -44.28 -22.37
CA LYS A 158 3.10 -43.61 -21.41
C LYS A 158 3.26 -44.21 -20.02
N ASP A 159 3.34 -45.53 -19.91
CA ASP A 159 3.57 -46.24 -18.64
C ASP A 159 4.96 -45.94 -18.07
N LYS A 160 6.01 -46.01 -18.90
CA LYS A 160 7.37 -45.60 -18.49
C LYS A 160 7.43 -44.13 -18.08
N MET A 161 6.68 -43.25 -18.74
CA MET A 161 6.61 -41.83 -18.39
C MET A 161 5.88 -41.63 -17.06
N ALA A 162 4.83 -42.40 -16.79
CA ALA A 162 4.13 -42.37 -15.51
C ALA A 162 5.07 -42.82 -14.38
N GLN A 163 5.82 -43.91 -14.57
CA GLN A 163 6.83 -44.37 -13.62
C GLN A 163 7.94 -43.33 -13.40
N TYR A 164 8.46 -42.70 -14.47
CA TYR A 164 9.47 -41.65 -14.36
C TYR A 164 8.98 -40.37 -13.65
N LYS A 165 7.69 -40.04 -13.79
CA LYS A 165 7.07 -38.96 -13.01
C LYS A 165 6.90 -39.36 -11.55
N ALA A 166 6.49 -40.60 -11.28
CA ALA A 166 6.27 -41.13 -9.94
C ALA A 166 7.59 -41.33 -9.17
N SER A 167 8.68 -41.67 -9.85
CA SER A 167 10.00 -41.89 -9.24
C SER A 167 10.68 -40.63 -8.73
N GLY A 168 10.09 -39.44 -8.92
CA GLY A 168 10.67 -38.17 -8.51
C GLY A 168 11.91 -37.74 -9.30
N GLN A 169 12.42 -38.57 -10.22
CA GLN A 169 13.58 -38.28 -11.06
C GLN A 169 13.37 -37.01 -11.89
N ALA A 170 12.15 -36.78 -12.36
CA ALA A 170 11.76 -35.55 -13.05
C ALA A 170 11.93 -34.29 -12.20
N ALA A 171 11.64 -34.38 -10.90
CA ALA A 171 11.78 -33.27 -9.96
C ALA A 171 13.25 -33.04 -9.62
N ALA A 172 14.00 -34.12 -9.32
CA ALA A 172 15.44 -34.06 -9.02
C ALA A 172 16.26 -33.49 -10.20
N TRP A 173 15.95 -33.89 -11.44
CA TRP A 173 16.61 -33.32 -12.61
C TRP A 173 16.26 -31.85 -12.79
N LYS A 174 14.99 -31.47 -12.59
CA LYS A 174 14.54 -30.07 -12.67
C LYS A 174 15.19 -29.19 -11.60
N GLU A 175 15.42 -29.70 -10.40
CA GLU A 175 16.18 -29.01 -9.36
C GLU A 175 17.65 -28.81 -9.78
N LYS A 176 18.28 -29.86 -10.33
CA LYS A 176 19.67 -29.82 -10.81
C LYS A 176 19.87 -28.82 -11.95
N VAL A 177 19.03 -28.84 -13.00
CA VAL A 177 19.18 -27.97 -14.17
C VAL A 177 18.51 -26.60 -14.04
N GLY A 178 17.65 -26.42 -13.04
CA GLY A 178 16.84 -25.22 -12.84
C GLY A 178 15.67 -25.09 -13.84
N PRO A 179 14.86 -24.02 -13.71
CA PRO A 179 13.71 -23.82 -14.58
C PRO A 179 14.16 -23.67 -16.04
N SER A 180 13.50 -24.38 -16.96
CA SER A 180 13.78 -24.25 -18.39
C SER A 180 13.57 -22.80 -18.85
N LYS A 181 14.25 -22.37 -19.92
CA LYS A 181 14.07 -21.02 -20.50
C LYS A 181 12.60 -20.69 -20.79
N ALA A 182 11.80 -21.70 -21.18
CA ALA A 182 10.36 -21.55 -21.38
C ALA A 182 9.60 -21.36 -20.05
N GLU A 183 9.96 -22.12 -19.01
CA GLU A 183 9.36 -22.01 -17.68
C GLU A 183 9.75 -20.70 -17.01
N SER A 184 11.00 -20.26 -17.08
CA SER A 184 11.40 -18.93 -16.59
C SER A 184 10.67 -17.82 -17.34
N LYS A 185 10.45 -17.94 -18.66
CA LYS A 185 9.68 -16.95 -19.42
C LYS A 185 8.21 -16.94 -18.99
N ALA A 186 7.60 -18.10 -18.78
CA ALA A 186 6.23 -18.24 -18.30
C ALA A 186 6.08 -17.70 -16.86
N GLU A 187 7.03 -17.99 -15.98
CA GLU A 187 7.05 -17.50 -14.60
C GLU A 187 7.25 -15.98 -14.57
N LYS A 188 8.19 -15.43 -15.35
CA LYS A 188 8.34 -13.98 -15.51
C LYS A 188 7.08 -13.33 -16.06
N ALA A 189 6.40 -13.97 -17.02
CA ALA A 189 5.14 -13.47 -17.54
C ALA A 189 4.01 -13.52 -16.49
N LYS A 190 3.93 -14.58 -15.68
CA LYS A 190 3.00 -14.69 -14.56
C LYS A 190 3.29 -13.65 -13.48
N ALA A 191 4.55 -13.46 -13.10
CA ALA A 191 4.99 -12.44 -12.15
C ALA A 191 4.72 -11.02 -12.66
N ALA A 192 4.92 -10.75 -13.96
CA ALA A 192 4.58 -9.47 -14.57
C ALA A 192 3.06 -9.22 -14.53
N LYS A 193 2.23 -10.23 -14.87
CA LYS A 193 0.78 -10.14 -14.76
C LYS A 193 0.31 -9.93 -13.32
N ALA A 194 0.92 -10.61 -12.35
CA ALA A 194 0.61 -10.45 -10.92
C ALA A 194 0.98 -9.04 -10.42
N LYS A 195 2.16 -8.53 -10.79
CA LYS A 195 2.57 -7.15 -10.46
C LYS A 195 1.63 -6.11 -11.08
N ALA A 196 1.18 -6.33 -12.33
CA ALA A 196 0.21 -5.45 -12.98
C ALA A 196 -1.12 -5.44 -12.21
N LYS A 197 -1.67 -6.62 -11.87
CA LYS A 197 -2.90 -6.75 -11.07
C LYS A 197 -2.76 -6.11 -9.69
N ALA A 198 -1.63 -6.30 -9.00
CA ALA A 198 -1.39 -5.70 -7.69
C ALA A 198 -1.33 -4.16 -7.77
N LYS A 199 -0.69 -3.62 -8.82
CA LYS A 199 -0.65 -2.17 -9.05
C LYS A 199 -2.04 -1.59 -9.32
N GLU A 200 -2.86 -2.31 -10.10
CA GLU A 200 -4.25 -1.93 -10.36
C GLU A 200 -5.11 -1.95 -9.09
N GLN A 201 -5.00 -3.01 -8.28
CA GLN A 201 -5.73 -3.11 -7.01
C GLN A 201 -5.29 -2.02 -6.03
N LEU A 202 -3.98 -1.73 -5.95
CA LEU A 202 -3.46 -0.64 -5.14
C LEU A 202 -4.00 0.72 -5.60
N ALA A 203 -4.11 0.95 -6.92
CA ALA A 203 -4.70 2.18 -7.46
C ALA A 203 -6.17 2.32 -7.08
N LYS A 204 -6.98 1.26 -7.26
CA LYS A 204 -8.40 1.24 -6.85
C LYS A 204 -8.56 1.44 -5.34
N ALA A 205 -7.70 0.84 -4.52
CA ALA A 205 -7.73 1.03 -3.07
C ALA A 205 -7.40 2.48 -2.67
N LYS A 206 -6.40 3.10 -3.30
CA LYS A 206 -6.05 4.51 -3.08
C LYS A 206 -7.18 5.45 -3.48
N GLU A 207 -7.85 5.18 -4.59
CA GLU A 207 -9.00 5.97 -5.04
C GLU A 207 -10.17 5.87 -4.05
N LYS A 208 -10.51 4.65 -3.61
CA LYS A 208 -11.54 4.43 -2.58
C LYS A 208 -11.21 5.13 -1.26
N LEU A 209 -9.95 5.10 -0.83
CA LEU A 209 -9.51 5.79 0.38
C LEU A 209 -9.67 7.32 0.23
N LYS A 210 -9.26 7.88 -0.92
CA LYS A 210 -9.47 9.31 -1.23
C LYS A 210 -10.95 9.69 -1.20
N ALA A 211 -11.82 8.87 -1.79
CA ALA A 211 -13.27 9.11 -1.79
C ALA A 211 -13.88 9.06 -0.38
N LYS A 212 -13.47 8.11 0.47
CA LYS A 212 -13.90 8.04 1.87
C LYS A 212 -13.46 9.29 2.65
N LEU A 213 -12.20 9.68 2.50
CA LEU A 213 -11.63 10.83 3.20
C LEU A 213 -12.27 12.16 2.75
N ALA A 214 -12.68 12.26 1.48
CA ALA A 214 -13.47 13.39 0.98
C ALA A 214 -14.87 13.45 1.61
N LYS A 215 -15.59 12.32 1.66
CA LYS A 215 -16.93 12.25 2.30
C LYS A 215 -16.87 12.58 3.79
N GLU A 216 -15.85 12.10 4.49
CA GLU A 216 -15.64 12.38 5.92
C GLU A 216 -15.36 13.87 6.17
N LYS A 217 -14.54 14.51 5.32
CA LYS A 217 -14.30 15.97 5.37
C LYS A 217 -15.58 16.77 5.12
N GLU A 218 -16.39 16.36 4.15
CA GLU A 218 -17.68 17.02 3.85
C GLU A 218 -18.67 16.87 5.02
N ALA A 219 -18.76 15.69 5.63
CA ALA A 219 -19.59 15.44 6.80
C ALA A 219 -19.14 16.28 8.01
N ALA A 220 -17.83 16.34 8.26
CA ALA A 220 -17.25 17.17 9.33
C ALA A 220 -17.50 18.67 9.09
N ALA A 221 -17.42 19.15 7.84
CA ALA A 221 -17.74 20.52 7.50
C ALA A 221 -19.23 20.86 7.74
N LYS A 222 -20.14 19.94 7.37
CA LYS A 222 -21.58 20.10 7.63
C LYS A 222 -21.89 20.11 9.13
N GLN A 223 -21.25 19.24 9.93
CA GLN A 223 -21.39 19.26 11.39
C GLN A 223 -20.92 20.58 12.01
N LYS A 224 -19.73 21.07 11.63
CA LYS A 224 -19.20 22.36 12.11
C LYS A 224 -20.10 23.54 11.73
N ALA A 225 -20.67 23.53 10.52
CA ALA A 225 -21.61 24.57 10.09
C ALA A 225 -22.92 24.54 10.91
N LYS A 226 -23.40 23.35 11.25
CA LYS A 226 -24.59 23.16 12.10
C LYS A 226 -24.33 23.66 13.53
N GLU A 227 -23.21 23.25 14.14
CA GLU A 227 -22.81 23.74 15.47
C GLU A 227 -22.67 25.27 15.52
N LYS A 228 -22.11 25.89 14.46
CA LYS A 228 -21.98 27.34 14.39
C LYS A 228 -23.35 28.03 14.36
N LYS A 229 -24.30 27.52 13.56
CA LYS A 229 -25.68 28.03 13.54
C LYS A 229 -26.39 27.84 14.88
N ASP A 230 -26.21 26.70 15.53
CA ASP A 230 -26.84 26.41 16.82
C ASP A 230 -26.27 27.30 17.95
N LYS A 231 -24.95 27.55 17.96
CA LYS A 231 -24.31 28.50 18.88
C LYS A 231 -24.80 29.93 18.64
N GLU A 232 -24.97 30.36 17.38
CA GLU A 232 -25.49 31.68 17.05
C GLU A 232 -26.95 31.86 17.50
N LYS A 233 -27.81 30.85 17.28
CA LYS A 233 -29.20 30.85 17.76
C LYS A 233 -29.28 30.92 19.28
N LEU A 234 -28.45 30.15 19.98
CA LEU A 234 -28.39 30.15 21.44
C LEU A 234 -27.92 31.50 21.99
N ALA A 235 -26.92 32.13 21.34
CA ALA A 235 -26.46 33.47 21.71
C ALA A 235 -27.56 34.52 21.55
N LYS A 236 -28.31 34.49 20.43
CA LYS A 236 -29.45 35.39 20.19
C LYS A 236 -30.57 35.20 21.23
N GLN A 237 -30.93 33.95 21.57
CA GLN A 237 -31.90 33.68 22.63
C GLN A 237 -31.45 34.20 23.99
N LYS A 238 -30.19 33.96 24.38
CA LYS A 238 -29.64 34.45 25.65
C LYS A 238 -29.63 35.98 25.73
N ALA A 239 -29.31 36.66 24.63
CA ALA A 239 -29.36 38.12 24.55
C ALA A 239 -30.80 38.65 24.73
N LEU A 240 -31.77 38.04 24.03
CA LEU A 240 -33.18 38.40 24.14
C LEU A 240 -33.73 38.17 25.55
N ALA A 241 -33.33 37.06 26.20
CA ALA A 241 -33.70 36.76 27.57
C ALA A 241 -33.15 37.82 28.55
N LYS A 242 -31.87 38.21 28.41
CA LYS A 242 -31.27 39.27 29.23
C LYS A 242 -31.97 40.63 29.04
N GLU A 243 -32.40 40.94 27.82
CA GLU A 243 -33.11 42.19 27.51
C GLU A 243 -34.51 42.21 28.17
N LYS A 244 -35.24 41.09 28.11
CA LYS A 244 -36.51 40.91 28.83
C LYS A 244 -36.36 41.01 30.34
N GLU A 245 -35.31 40.40 30.91
CA GLU A 245 -35.00 40.46 32.35
C GLU A 245 -34.71 41.90 32.79
N LYS A 246 -33.87 42.63 32.03
CA LYS A 246 -33.61 44.06 32.25
C LYS A 246 -34.89 44.91 32.21
N LYS A 247 -35.77 44.68 31.23
CA LYS A 247 -37.07 45.36 31.12
C LYS A 247 -37.97 45.07 32.32
N LYS A 248 -38.02 43.81 32.77
CA LYS A 248 -38.79 43.41 33.95
C LYS A 248 -38.27 44.09 35.23
N LEU A 249 -36.96 44.11 35.42
CA LEU A 249 -36.31 44.78 36.55
C LEU A 249 -36.54 46.30 36.53
N ALA A 250 -36.50 46.92 35.34
CA ALA A 250 -36.80 48.34 35.18
C ALA A 250 -38.26 48.66 35.53
N LEU A 251 -39.20 47.81 35.10
CA LEU A 251 -40.61 47.95 35.43
C LEU A 251 -40.87 47.79 36.94
N GLU A 252 -40.19 46.83 37.57
CA GLU A 252 -40.30 46.62 39.02
C GLU A 252 -39.75 47.81 39.80
N ARG A 253 -38.58 48.32 39.42
CA ARG A 253 -38.00 49.55 40.01
C ARG A 253 -38.94 50.75 39.86
N ALA A 254 -39.58 50.90 38.70
CA ALA A 254 -40.58 51.95 38.49
C ALA A 254 -41.81 51.78 39.40
N ARG A 255 -42.26 50.54 39.63
CA ARG A 255 -43.36 50.23 40.55
C ARG A 255 -42.99 50.53 42.00
N GLN A 256 -41.79 50.14 42.44
CA GLN A 256 -41.28 50.44 43.78
C GLN A 256 -41.13 51.95 43.99
N ALA A 257 -40.64 52.70 42.99
CA ALA A 257 -40.55 54.16 43.06
C ALA A 257 -41.93 54.81 43.20
N LYS A 258 -42.94 54.34 42.45
CA LYS A 258 -44.34 54.80 42.60
C LYS A 258 -44.91 54.48 43.98
N ALA A 259 -44.63 53.30 44.52
CA ALA A 259 -45.08 52.91 45.86
C ALA A 259 -44.47 53.80 46.94
N LYS A 260 -43.15 54.06 46.89
CA LYS A 260 -42.47 54.98 47.82
C LYS A 260 -43.04 56.40 47.75
N LEU A 261 -43.39 56.87 46.55
CA LEU A 261 -44.03 58.18 46.38
C LEU A 261 -45.42 58.21 47.02
N ALA A 262 -46.21 57.13 46.88
CA ALA A 262 -47.52 57.00 47.50
C ALA A 262 -47.42 56.94 49.02
N GLU A 263 -46.45 56.20 49.56
CA GLU A 263 -46.16 56.12 50.99
C GLU A 263 -45.74 57.49 51.54
N LYS A 264 -44.86 58.22 50.85
CA LYS A 264 -44.48 59.59 51.22
C LYS A 264 -45.68 60.54 51.23
N LYS A 265 -46.63 60.39 50.29
CA LYS A 265 -47.89 61.14 50.28
C LYS A 265 -48.82 60.74 51.43
N GLN A 266 -48.89 59.46 51.77
CA GLN A 266 -49.66 58.98 52.93
C GLN A 266 -49.04 59.49 54.24
N ALA A 267 -47.73 59.38 54.42
CA ALA A 267 -47.01 59.92 55.57
C ALA A 267 -47.19 61.45 55.69
N ALA A 268 -47.20 62.18 54.57
CA ALA A 268 -47.51 63.61 54.58
C ALA A 268 -48.96 63.90 55.02
N LYS A 269 -49.93 63.09 54.58
CA LYS A 269 -51.32 63.18 55.03
C LYS A 269 -51.45 62.84 56.53
N GLU A 270 -50.83 61.77 56.99
CA GLU A 270 -50.82 61.39 58.40
C GLU A 270 -50.15 62.44 59.28
N LYS A 271 -49.06 63.05 58.80
CA LYS A 271 -48.42 64.17 59.49
C LYS A 271 -49.35 65.37 59.58
N SER A 272 -50.09 65.70 58.51
CA SER A 272 -51.13 66.73 58.53
C SER A 272 -52.27 66.41 59.51
N VAL A 273 -52.69 65.15 59.61
CA VAL A 273 -53.70 64.71 60.58
C VAL A 273 -53.18 64.79 62.01
N LYS A 274 -51.93 64.39 62.26
CA LYS A 274 -51.27 64.52 63.58
C LYS A 274 -51.08 65.99 63.97
N ASP A 275 -50.73 66.87 63.04
CA ASP A 275 -50.65 68.32 63.27
C ASP A 275 -52.03 68.92 63.59
N LYS A 276 -53.11 68.45 62.93
CA LYS A 276 -54.48 68.81 63.31
C LYS A 276 -54.84 68.32 64.72
N LEU A 277 -54.56 67.06 65.03
CA LEU A 277 -54.82 66.46 66.35
C LEU A 277 -54.01 67.13 67.47
N ALA A 278 -52.79 67.58 67.17
CA ALA A 278 -51.96 68.35 68.09
C ALA A 278 -52.53 69.74 68.34
N LYS A 279 -53.05 70.42 67.30
CA LYS A 279 -53.80 71.68 67.46
C LYS A 279 -55.07 71.50 68.31
N ASP A 280 -55.82 70.42 68.09
CA ASP A 280 -57.01 70.11 68.88
C ASP A 280 -56.67 69.81 70.36
N LYS A 281 -55.55 69.13 70.63
CA LYS A 281 -55.05 68.92 72.01
C LYS A 281 -54.55 70.21 72.67
N VAL A 282 -53.93 71.11 71.92
CA VAL A 282 -53.51 72.43 72.43
C VAL A 282 -54.74 73.28 72.78
N ALA A 283 -55.79 73.23 71.94
CA ALA A 283 -57.08 73.87 72.24
C ALA A 283 -57.75 73.28 73.49
N ALA A 284 -57.69 71.95 73.68
CA ALA A 284 -58.18 71.29 74.89
C ALA A 284 -57.36 71.66 76.15
N LYS A 285 -56.04 71.80 76.03
CA LYS A 285 -55.14 72.16 77.14
C LYS A 285 -55.23 73.64 77.52
N GLN A 286 -55.56 74.52 76.58
CA GLN A 286 -55.86 75.93 76.85
C GLN A 286 -57.22 76.10 77.57
N LYS A 287 -58.20 75.22 77.33
CA LYS A 287 -59.45 75.19 78.11
C LYS A 287 -59.29 74.61 79.52
N ALA A 288 -58.32 73.73 79.76
CA ALA A 288 -58.10 73.07 81.06
C ALA A 288 -57.29 73.90 82.09
N LYS A 289 -56.75 75.07 81.72
CA LYS A 289 -56.12 76.02 82.66
C LYS A 289 -57.03 77.23 82.87
N ALA A 290 -58.23 76.97 83.38
CA ALA A 290 -58.94 77.93 84.18
C ALA A 290 -58.09 78.31 85.42
N LYS A 291 -58.12 79.60 85.81
CA LYS A 291 -58.45 80.17 87.15
C LYS A 291 -57.97 79.45 88.46
N PRO A 292 -57.84 80.18 89.59
CA PRO A 292 -56.54 80.48 90.21
C PRO A 292 -56.29 79.93 91.64
N SER A 293 -55.02 80.07 92.06
CA SER A 293 -54.43 80.33 93.41
C SER A 293 -54.58 79.37 94.61
N LYS A 294 -53.39 79.16 95.23
CA LYS A 294 -53.02 78.85 96.64
C LYS A 294 -53.20 77.40 97.12
N ALA A 295 -52.12 76.66 97.40
CA ALA A 295 -51.23 76.70 98.60
C ALA A 295 -51.97 76.12 99.84
N THR A 296 -51.54 75.10 100.59
CA THR A 296 -50.21 74.54 100.89
C THR A 296 -50.36 73.16 101.59
N ALA A 297 -49.39 72.27 101.30
CA ALA A 297 -48.81 71.14 102.07
C ALA A 297 -49.62 69.90 102.58
N MET A 298 -48.88 68.78 102.44
CA MET A 298 -48.92 67.49 103.16
C MET A 298 -49.85 66.35 102.65
N PRO A 299 -49.54 65.06 102.94
CA PRO A 299 -49.15 64.09 101.90
C PRO A 299 -49.88 62.71 101.95
N ALA A 300 -49.48 61.83 101.01
CA ALA A 300 -49.49 60.36 101.08
C ALA A 300 -50.71 59.53 100.55
N SER A 301 -50.31 58.57 99.69
CA SER A 301 -50.71 57.14 99.66
C SER A 301 -51.94 56.62 98.90
N ARG A 302 -51.62 55.61 98.07
CA ARG A 302 -52.29 54.31 97.84
C ARG A 302 -53.56 54.18 96.95
N LYS A 303 -53.36 53.29 95.96
CA LYS A 303 -54.14 52.08 95.58
C LYS A 303 -55.59 52.23 95.07
N ALA A 304 -55.74 51.62 93.88
CA ALA A 304 -56.68 50.56 93.52
C ALA A 304 -58.10 50.91 93.03
N ALA A 305 -58.38 50.33 91.85
CA ALA A 305 -59.55 49.53 91.51
C ALA A 305 -60.88 50.19 91.09
N THR A 306 -61.38 49.58 90.00
CA THR A 306 -62.77 49.16 89.71
C THR A 306 -63.80 50.10 89.06
N SER A 307 -64.48 49.43 88.12
CA SER A 307 -65.91 49.46 87.73
C SER A 307 -66.44 50.42 86.67
N ALA A 308 -67.16 49.79 85.72
CA ALA A 308 -68.32 50.21 84.91
C ALA A 308 -69.43 50.92 85.74
N PRO A 309 -70.70 51.15 85.30
CA PRO A 309 -71.41 50.80 84.05
C PRO A 309 -72.43 51.86 83.49
N ALA A 310 -73.15 51.47 82.42
CA ALA A 310 -74.56 51.70 82.04
C ALA A 310 -75.36 52.97 82.40
N ALA A 311 -76.05 53.54 81.40
CA ALA A 311 -77.52 53.53 81.25
C ALA A 311 -77.88 53.82 79.78
#